data_AF-E1CIG0-F1
#
_entry.id   AF-E1CIG0-F1
#
_cell.length_a   1.000
_cell.length_b   1.000
_cell.length_c   1.000
_cell.angle_alpha   90.00
_cell.angle_beta   90.00
_cell.angle_gamma   90.00
#
_symmetry.space_group_name_H-M   'P 1'
#
loop_
_entity.id
_entity.type
_entity.pdbx_description
1 polymer ?
#
loop_
_entity_poly.entity_id
_entity_poly.type
_entity_poly.pdbx_seq_one_letter_code
_entity_poly.pdbx_strand_id
1 'polypeptide(L)'
;WHWVYWDLELFRDPRTGDPALDLPKIFGIHLFLSGLLCFGFGAFHVTGLFGPGIWVSDPYGITGSVQPVSPSWGADGFDPFNPGGVSAHHIAAGILGILAGLFHLTVRPPQRLYKGLRMGNIETVLSSSIAAVFWAAFVVAGTMWYGSAATPIELFGPTRYQWDQGFFQAEIDKRVQSSLAEGKSLSEAWSTIPEKLAFYDYIGNNPAKGGLFRSGPMDNGDGIAVGWLGHAVFEDSKGRELFVRRMPTFFETFPVLLVDKDGVVRADVPFRRAESKYSVEQVGVTVKFYGGELDGVSFNDPATIKKYARRAQLGEIFEFDRATLQSDGVFRSSPRGWFTFG
;
A
#
# COMPACT_ATOMS: atom_id res chain seq x y z
N TRP A 1 -16.72 -36.55 10.44
CA TRP A 1 -16.18 -37.93 10.35
C TRP A 1 -15.16 -38.20 11.45
N HIS A 2 -13.99 -37.54 11.48
CA HIS A 2 -12.93 -37.79 12.48
C HIS A 2 -13.35 -37.62 13.95
N TRP A 3 -14.29 -36.73 14.26
CA TRP A 3 -14.84 -36.61 15.62
C TRP A 3 -15.57 -37.87 16.09
N VAL A 4 -16.33 -38.50 15.20
CA VAL A 4 -17.13 -39.70 15.51
C VAL A 4 -16.22 -40.93 15.58
N TYR A 5 -15.32 -41.07 14.61
CA TYR A 5 -14.37 -42.18 14.52
C TYR A 5 -13.00 -41.78 15.06
N TRP A 6 -12.95 -41.39 16.33
CA TRP A 6 -11.74 -40.88 16.98
C TRP A 6 -10.79 -42.00 17.43
N ASP A 7 -11.33 -43.17 17.80
CA ASP A 7 -10.54 -44.29 18.33
C ASP A 7 -10.04 -45.21 17.20
N LEU A 8 -9.08 -44.71 16.43
CA LEU A 8 -8.42 -45.45 15.37
C LEU A 8 -7.10 -46.05 15.86
N GLU A 9 -6.80 -47.27 15.42
CA GLU A 9 -5.53 -47.96 15.73
C GLU A 9 -4.30 -47.12 15.33
N LEU A 10 -4.42 -46.28 14.30
CA LEU A 10 -3.39 -45.34 13.87
C LEU A 10 -2.89 -44.41 14.98
N PHE A 11 -3.74 -44.08 15.96
CA PHE A 11 -3.40 -43.14 17.04
C PHE A 11 -2.83 -43.83 18.29
N ARG A 12 -2.67 -45.15 18.30
CA ARG A 12 -2.18 -45.92 19.45
C ARG A 12 -0.70 -46.28 19.29
N ASP A 13 0.08 -46.24 20.39
CA ASP A 13 1.43 -46.83 20.41
C ASP A 13 1.29 -48.36 20.34
N PRO A 14 1.86 -49.04 19.34
CA PRO A 14 1.75 -50.49 19.21
C PRO A 14 2.30 -51.29 20.41
N ARG A 15 3.10 -50.66 21.29
CA ARG A 15 3.73 -51.31 22.45
C ARG A 15 2.91 -51.15 23.72
N THR A 16 2.18 -50.04 23.89
CA THR A 16 1.46 -49.74 25.13
C THR A 16 -0.06 -49.71 24.95
N GLY A 17 -0.56 -49.51 23.73
CA GLY A 17 -1.97 -49.31 23.44
C GLY A 17 -2.48 -47.92 23.84
N ASP A 18 -1.62 -47.04 24.35
CA ASP A 18 -2.00 -45.66 24.71
C ASP A 18 -1.99 -44.75 23.48
N PRO A 19 -2.77 -43.66 23.48
CA PRO A 19 -2.68 -42.66 22.44
C PRO A 19 -1.28 -42.04 22.37
N ALA A 20 -0.66 -42.06 21.19
CA ALA A 20 0.69 -41.53 20.99
C ALA A 20 0.88 -40.93 19.60
N LEU A 21 1.62 -39.82 19.53
CA LEU A 21 2.01 -39.17 18.27
C LEU A 21 3.53 -39.05 18.22
N ASP A 22 4.13 -39.57 17.16
CA ASP A 22 5.57 -39.40 16.90
C ASP A 22 5.82 -38.02 16.27
N LEU A 23 5.69 -36.96 17.09
CA LEU A 23 5.73 -35.56 16.67
C LEU A 23 6.97 -35.21 15.81
N PRO A 24 8.21 -35.67 16.12
CA PRO A 24 9.36 -35.41 15.27
C PRO A 24 9.22 -35.95 13.84
N LYS A 25 8.62 -37.14 13.69
CA LYS A 25 8.39 -37.74 12.38
C LYS A 25 7.26 -37.02 11.64
N ILE A 26 6.17 -36.71 12.33
CA ILE A 26 5.05 -35.92 11.77
C ILE A 26 5.55 -34.57 11.25
N PHE A 27 6.43 -33.89 12.00
CA PHE A 27 7.09 -32.67 11.55
C PHE A 27 7.86 -32.87 10.24
N GLY A 28 8.66 -33.95 10.14
CA GLY A 28 9.37 -34.28 8.89
C GLY A 28 8.43 -34.50 7.70
N ILE A 29 7.29 -35.19 7.90
CA ILE A 29 6.26 -35.38 6.86
C ILE A 29 5.71 -34.03 6.39
N HIS A 30 5.24 -33.20 7.33
CA HIS A 30 4.63 -31.91 6.99
C HIS A 30 5.63 -30.92 6.39
N LEU A 31 6.87 -30.89 6.86
CA LEU A 31 7.93 -30.05 6.31
C LEU A 31 8.30 -30.47 4.88
N PHE A 32 8.41 -31.76 4.62
CA PHE A 32 8.66 -32.28 3.28
C PHE A 32 7.55 -31.88 2.29
N LEU A 33 6.28 -32.07 2.68
CA LEU A 33 5.13 -31.67 1.87
C LEU A 33 5.07 -30.15 1.65
N SER A 34 5.38 -29.37 2.70
CA SER A 34 5.45 -27.90 2.61
C SER A 34 6.57 -27.45 1.66
N GLY A 35 7.72 -28.12 1.69
CA GLY A 35 8.83 -27.88 0.77
C GLY A 35 8.46 -28.16 -0.69
N LEU A 36 7.78 -29.29 -0.95
CA LEU A 36 7.28 -29.63 -2.30
C LEU A 36 6.31 -28.57 -2.82
N LEU A 37 5.35 -28.14 -1.99
CA LEU A 37 4.37 -27.13 -2.38
C LEU A 37 5.04 -25.77 -2.61
N CYS A 38 5.94 -25.35 -1.72
CA CYS A 38 6.69 -24.09 -1.84
C CYS A 38 7.52 -24.06 -3.11
N PHE A 39 8.28 -25.13 -3.39
CA PHE A 39 9.04 -25.27 -4.62
C PHE A 39 8.14 -25.20 -5.85
N GLY A 40 7.04 -25.99 -5.86
CA GLY A 40 6.12 -26.02 -6.99
C GLY A 40 5.45 -24.68 -7.25
N PHE A 41 5.07 -23.96 -6.19
CA PHE A 41 4.52 -22.61 -6.31
C PHE A 41 5.52 -21.66 -6.96
N GLY A 42 6.76 -21.61 -6.49
CA GLY A 42 7.80 -20.77 -7.10
C GLY A 42 8.13 -21.18 -8.54
N ALA A 43 8.43 -22.46 -8.75
CA ALA A 43 8.95 -22.97 -10.01
C ALA A 43 7.91 -23.02 -11.15
N PHE A 44 6.62 -23.16 -10.82
CA PHE A 44 5.55 -23.33 -11.81
C PHE A 44 4.55 -22.18 -11.83
N HIS A 45 4.00 -21.81 -10.67
CA HIS A 45 2.94 -20.81 -10.60
C HIS A 45 3.48 -19.40 -10.82
N VAL A 46 4.52 -19.00 -10.07
CA VAL A 46 5.08 -17.63 -10.10
C VAL A 46 5.85 -17.36 -11.39
N THR A 47 6.63 -18.33 -11.87
CA THR A 47 7.36 -18.21 -13.16
C THR A 47 6.43 -18.22 -14.37
N GLY A 48 5.17 -18.63 -14.21
CA GLY A 48 4.25 -18.87 -15.31
C GLY A 48 4.64 -20.06 -16.20
N LEU A 49 5.59 -20.90 -15.79
CA LEU A 49 5.95 -22.13 -16.52
C LEU A 49 4.75 -23.08 -16.59
N PHE A 50 3.99 -23.18 -15.49
CA PHE A 50 2.74 -23.92 -15.43
C PHE A 50 1.81 -23.25 -14.41
N GLY A 51 1.41 -22.02 -14.72
CA GLY A 51 0.52 -21.18 -13.93
C GLY A 51 0.40 -19.77 -14.52
N PRO A 52 -0.37 -18.89 -13.88
CA PRO A 52 -0.66 -17.56 -14.43
C PRO A 52 0.46 -16.53 -14.19
N GLY A 53 1.40 -16.78 -13.28
CA GLY A 53 2.32 -15.76 -12.78
C GLY A 53 1.75 -15.00 -11.58
N ILE A 54 2.28 -13.81 -11.29
CA ILE A 54 1.84 -12.95 -10.18
C ILE A 54 1.61 -11.51 -10.64
N TRP A 55 0.92 -10.71 -9.83
CA TRP A 55 0.74 -9.28 -10.14
C TRP A 55 2.09 -8.54 -10.09
N VAL A 56 2.37 -7.78 -11.14
CA VAL A 56 3.51 -6.84 -11.22
C VAL A 56 3.00 -5.54 -11.81
N SER A 57 3.68 -4.43 -11.48
CA SER A 57 3.34 -3.11 -12.00
C SER A 57 4.59 -2.27 -12.22
N ASP A 58 4.44 -1.18 -12.97
CA ASP A 58 5.41 -0.09 -12.99
C ASP A 58 5.53 0.59 -11.60
N PRO A 59 6.60 1.38 -11.35
CA PRO A 59 6.86 2.02 -10.05
C PRO A 59 5.75 2.94 -9.52
N TYR A 60 4.83 3.38 -10.39
CA TYR A 60 3.75 4.30 -10.04
C TYR A 60 2.36 3.64 -10.07
N GLY A 61 2.29 2.31 -10.25
CA GLY A 61 1.03 1.57 -10.12
C GLY A 61 -0.01 1.92 -11.18
N ILE A 62 0.42 2.21 -12.41
CA ILE A 62 -0.44 2.64 -13.51
C ILE A 62 -0.81 1.46 -14.41
N THR A 63 0.14 0.58 -14.71
CA THR A 63 0.03 -0.49 -15.72
C THR A 63 0.15 -1.89 -15.13
N GLY A 64 -0.42 -2.12 -13.94
CA GLY A 64 -0.36 -3.43 -13.30
C GLY A 64 -1.10 -4.52 -14.06
N SER A 65 -0.52 -5.72 -14.03
CA SER A 65 -1.13 -6.93 -14.58
C SER A 65 -0.49 -8.19 -13.99
N VAL A 66 -1.15 -9.33 -14.15
CA VAL A 66 -0.55 -10.64 -13.83
C VAL A 66 0.44 -11.02 -14.93
N GLN A 67 1.68 -11.33 -14.55
CA GLN A 67 2.75 -11.68 -15.47
C GLN A 67 3.60 -12.84 -14.94
N PRO A 68 4.21 -13.65 -15.83
CA PRO A 68 5.25 -14.60 -15.45
C PRO A 68 6.48 -13.86 -14.90
N VAL A 69 7.05 -14.36 -13.80
CA VAL A 69 8.21 -13.73 -13.13
C VAL A 69 9.39 -14.70 -13.02
N SER A 70 10.45 -14.39 -13.77
CA SER A 70 11.72 -15.11 -13.67
C SER A 70 12.40 -14.89 -12.31
N PRO A 71 13.04 -15.90 -11.72
CA PRO A 71 13.73 -15.75 -10.44
C PRO A 71 14.96 -14.85 -10.58
N SER A 72 15.16 -13.95 -9.61
CA SER A 72 16.42 -13.23 -9.45
C SER A 72 17.30 -13.87 -8.38
N TRP A 73 18.46 -14.37 -8.80
CA TRP A 73 19.41 -15.07 -7.94
C TRP A 73 20.53 -14.18 -7.39
N GLY A 74 20.60 -12.93 -7.85
CA GLY A 74 21.57 -11.95 -7.38
C GLY A 74 21.19 -11.33 -6.03
N ALA A 75 21.98 -10.37 -5.59
CA ALA A 75 21.70 -9.61 -4.36
C ALA A 75 20.40 -8.80 -4.46
N ASP A 76 20.00 -8.41 -5.67
CA ASP A 76 18.74 -7.75 -5.98
C ASP A 76 17.52 -8.62 -5.71
N GLY A 77 17.66 -9.95 -5.61
CA GLY A 77 16.59 -10.85 -5.16
C GLY A 77 16.19 -10.65 -3.70
N PHE A 78 17.00 -9.93 -2.91
CA PHE A 78 16.66 -9.54 -1.53
C PHE A 78 16.05 -8.13 -1.43
N ASP A 79 15.94 -7.40 -2.54
CA ASP A 79 15.17 -6.15 -2.58
C ASP A 79 13.67 -6.48 -2.42
N PRO A 80 12.98 -5.97 -1.38
CA PRO A 80 11.56 -6.25 -1.17
C PRO A 80 10.65 -5.77 -2.31
N PHE A 81 11.13 -4.90 -3.20
CA PHE A 81 10.40 -4.42 -4.37
C PHE A 81 10.71 -5.20 -5.66
N ASN A 82 11.64 -6.17 -5.62
CA ASN A 82 11.95 -7.01 -6.77
C ASN A 82 11.06 -8.27 -6.79
N PRO A 83 10.11 -8.41 -7.73
CA PRO A 83 9.25 -9.59 -7.81
C PRO A 83 10.05 -10.87 -8.14
N GLY A 84 11.19 -10.77 -8.81
CA GLY A 84 12.08 -11.91 -9.07
C GLY A 84 12.62 -12.56 -7.79
N GLY A 85 12.76 -11.78 -6.72
CA GLY A 85 13.11 -12.28 -5.39
C GLY A 85 12.06 -13.22 -4.80
N VAL A 86 10.77 -12.98 -5.09
CA VAL A 86 9.66 -13.84 -4.63
C VAL A 86 9.75 -15.23 -5.26
N SER A 87 9.98 -15.30 -6.58
CA SER A 87 10.16 -16.57 -7.30
C SER A 87 11.40 -17.33 -6.80
N ALA A 88 12.54 -16.64 -6.71
CA ALA A 88 13.79 -17.21 -6.21
C ALA A 88 13.67 -17.73 -4.77
N HIS A 89 13.01 -16.96 -3.88
CA HIS A 89 12.74 -17.34 -2.50
C HIS A 89 12.00 -18.68 -2.41
N HIS A 90 10.88 -18.82 -3.12
CA HIS A 90 10.05 -20.03 -3.06
C HIS A 90 10.78 -21.26 -3.61
N ILE A 91 11.54 -21.10 -4.71
CA ILE A 91 12.33 -22.19 -5.27
C ILE A 91 13.41 -22.65 -4.28
N ALA A 92 14.22 -21.71 -3.77
CA ALA A 92 15.33 -22.04 -2.87
C ALA A 92 14.84 -22.59 -1.52
N ALA A 93 13.86 -21.91 -0.88
CA ALA A 93 13.29 -22.34 0.39
C ALA A 93 12.54 -23.67 0.25
N GLY A 94 11.88 -23.90 -0.88
CA GLY A 94 11.21 -25.17 -1.19
C GLY A 94 12.19 -26.34 -1.26
N ILE A 95 13.30 -26.19 -2.01
CA ILE A 95 14.36 -27.21 -2.09
C ILE A 95 14.95 -27.49 -0.70
N LEU A 96 15.26 -26.45 0.08
CA LEU A 96 15.77 -26.61 1.43
C LEU A 96 14.76 -27.32 2.34
N GLY A 97 13.47 -26.99 2.24
CA GLY A 97 12.38 -27.64 2.99
C GLY A 97 12.25 -29.13 2.67
N ILE A 98 12.41 -29.53 1.41
CA ILE A 98 12.43 -30.94 0.99
C ILE A 98 13.59 -31.68 1.66
N LEU A 99 14.81 -31.13 1.57
CA LEU A 99 16.00 -31.75 2.17
C LEU A 99 15.90 -31.83 3.70
N ALA A 100 15.45 -30.76 4.34
CA ALA A 100 15.23 -30.73 5.79
C ALA A 100 14.12 -31.69 6.23
N GLY A 101 13.03 -31.80 5.47
CA GLY A 101 11.96 -32.77 5.70
C GLY A 101 12.48 -34.20 5.68
N LEU A 102 13.28 -34.56 4.66
CA LEU A 102 13.93 -35.87 4.56
C LEU A 102 14.88 -36.14 5.73
N PHE A 103 15.66 -35.14 6.15
CA PHE A 103 16.51 -35.24 7.33
C PHE A 103 15.67 -35.54 8.59
N HIS A 104 14.56 -34.82 8.81
CA HIS A 104 13.69 -35.04 9.96
C HIS A 104 12.91 -36.37 9.91
N LEU A 105 12.73 -36.97 8.74
CA LEU A 105 12.18 -38.31 8.58
C LEU A 105 13.20 -39.41 8.88
N THR A 106 14.48 -39.17 8.59
CA THR A 106 15.54 -40.18 8.65
C THR A 106 16.36 -40.13 9.93
N VAL A 107 16.33 -39.02 10.67
CA VAL A 107 17.15 -38.80 11.87
C VAL A 107 16.28 -38.57 13.11
N ARG A 108 16.49 -39.38 14.15
CA ARG A 108 15.82 -39.18 15.45
C ARG A 108 16.43 -38.01 16.22
N PRO A 109 15.63 -37.26 17.00
CA PRO A 109 16.16 -36.18 17.82
C PRO A 109 17.21 -36.68 18.83
N PRO A 110 18.29 -35.92 19.06
CA PRO A 110 19.22 -36.19 20.15
C PRO A 110 18.50 -36.24 21.49
N GLN A 111 18.87 -37.19 22.36
CA GLN A 111 18.20 -37.40 23.64
C GLN A 111 18.15 -36.13 24.52
N ARG A 112 19.24 -35.33 24.50
CA ARG A 112 19.32 -34.06 25.25
C ARG A 112 18.25 -33.07 24.79
N LEU A 113 18.07 -32.93 23.47
CA LEU A 113 17.06 -32.03 22.90
C LEU A 113 15.65 -32.56 23.13
N TYR A 114 15.44 -33.87 22.97
CA TYR A 114 14.14 -34.50 23.20
C TYR A 114 13.64 -34.24 24.63
N LYS A 115 14.52 -34.41 25.62
CA LYS A 115 14.22 -34.14 27.03
C LYS A 115 14.11 -32.64 27.32
N GLY A 116 15.07 -31.84 26.84
CA GLY A 116 15.13 -30.40 27.10
C GLY A 116 13.91 -29.64 26.57
N LEU A 117 13.46 -29.98 25.37
CA LEU A 117 12.31 -29.35 24.70
C LEU A 117 10.99 -30.09 24.92
N ARG A 118 10.99 -31.17 25.71
CA ARG A 118 9.79 -31.96 26.03
C ARG A 118 9.05 -32.44 24.77
N MET A 119 9.78 -32.99 23.79
CA MET A 119 9.24 -33.33 22.45
C MET A 119 8.17 -34.45 22.44
N GLY A 120 7.85 -35.05 23.59
CA GLY A 120 6.70 -35.95 23.74
C GLY A 120 5.39 -35.23 24.13
N ASN A 121 5.45 -33.94 24.51
CA ASN A 121 4.27 -33.13 24.81
C ASN A 121 3.91 -32.27 23.58
N ILE A 122 2.69 -32.40 23.08
CA ILE A 122 2.20 -31.63 21.93
C ILE A 122 2.18 -30.12 22.18
N GLU A 123 2.04 -29.67 23.43
CA GLU A 123 2.05 -28.23 23.76
C GLU A 123 3.39 -27.55 23.46
N THR A 124 4.50 -28.28 23.39
CA THR A 124 5.79 -27.70 22.96
C THR A 124 5.75 -27.31 21.48
N VAL A 125 5.03 -28.09 20.66
CA VAL A 125 4.79 -27.80 19.25
C VAL A 125 3.86 -26.59 19.15
N LEU A 126 2.77 -26.56 19.93
CA LEU A 126 1.87 -25.40 19.98
C LEU A 126 2.64 -24.12 20.32
N SER A 127 3.47 -24.14 21.37
CA SER A 127 4.25 -22.97 21.80
C SER A 127 5.20 -22.46 20.72
N SER A 128 5.96 -23.36 20.09
CA SER A 128 6.91 -22.97 19.05
C SER A 128 6.22 -22.56 17.75
N SER A 129 5.09 -23.18 17.39
CA SER A 129 4.26 -22.77 16.25
C SER A 129 3.65 -21.38 16.45
N ILE A 130 3.16 -21.04 17.65
CA ILE A 130 2.65 -19.69 17.94
C ILE A 130 3.75 -18.64 17.71
N ALA A 131 4.97 -18.90 18.17
CA ALA A 131 6.09 -17.99 17.96
C ALA A 131 6.40 -17.78 16.46
N ALA A 132 6.40 -18.85 15.66
CA ALA A 132 6.61 -18.77 14.21
C ALA A 132 5.48 -18.01 13.49
N VAL A 133 4.22 -18.26 13.86
CA VAL A 133 3.05 -17.57 13.28
C VAL A 133 3.06 -16.09 13.61
N PHE A 134 3.35 -15.72 14.86
CA PHE A 134 3.43 -14.32 15.27
C PHE A 134 4.57 -13.56 14.58
N TRP A 135 5.72 -14.21 14.41
CA TRP A 135 6.82 -13.65 13.62
C TRP A 135 6.39 -13.39 12.17
N ALA A 136 5.74 -14.36 11.52
CA ALA A 136 5.22 -14.19 10.16
C ALA A 136 4.19 -13.06 10.08
N ALA A 137 3.29 -12.95 11.08
CA ALA A 137 2.30 -11.88 11.17
C ALA A 137 2.95 -10.48 11.19
N PHE A 138 4.02 -10.30 11.98
CA PHE A 138 4.74 -9.02 11.99
C PHE A 138 5.43 -8.71 10.66
N VAL A 139 6.00 -9.72 10.00
CA VAL A 139 6.64 -9.54 8.70
C VAL A 139 5.60 -9.05 7.68
N VAL A 140 4.43 -9.69 7.60
CA VAL A 140 3.39 -9.29 6.64
C VAL A 140 2.72 -7.96 7.00
N ALA A 141 2.58 -7.63 8.29
CA ALA A 141 2.12 -6.31 8.71
C ALA A 141 3.09 -5.20 8.27
N GLY A 142 4.40 -5.46 8.42
CA GLY A 142 5.46 -4.56 7.99
C GLY A 142 5.49 -4.38 6.47
N THR A 143 5.54 -5.47 5.69
CA THR A 143 5.57 -5.37 4.21
C THR A 143 4.30 -4.76 3.65
N MET A 144 3.14 -4.98 4.28
CA MET A 144 1.90 -4.28 3.93
C MET A 144 2.00 -2.77 4.23
N TRP A 145 2.59 -2.36 5.34
CA TRP A 145 2.66 -0.94 5.68
C TRP A 145 3.68 -0.15 4.85
N TYR A 146 4.87 -0.71 4.66
CA TYR A 146 5.97 -0.08 3.92
C TYR A 146 5.84 -0.25 2.40
N GLY A 147 5.16 -1.30 1.95
CA GLY A 147 5.12 -1.71 0.55
C GLY A 147 6.22 -2.73 0.22
N SER A 148 5.90 -3.59 -0.75
CA SER A 148 6.77 -4.62 -1.33
C SER A 148 6.17 -5.05 -2.67
N ALA A 149 6.91 -5.87 -3.42
CA ALA A 149 6.41 -6.50 -4.64
C ALA A 149 5.13 -7.33 -4.42
N ALA A 150 4.96 -7.89 -3.21
CA ALA A 150 3.78 -8.70 -2.85
C ALA A 150 2.57 -7.88 -2.35
N THR A 151 2.73 -6.56 -2.19
CA THR A 151 1.65 -5.67 -1.70
C THR A 151 1.48 -4.46 -2.63
N PRO A 152 1.17 -4.68 -3.93
CA PRO A 152 1.11 -3.63 -4.94
C PRO A 152 0.03 -2.59 -4.63
N ILE A 153 0.29 -1.34 -5.00
CA ILE A 153 -0.60 -0.22 -4.65
C ILE A 153 -1.95 -0.25 -5.39
N GLU A 154 -2.03 -0.90 -6.54
CA GLU A 154 -3.28 -1.05 -7.28
C GLU A 154 -4.27 -2.01 -6.62
N LEU A 155 -3.76 -2.92 -5.77
CA LEU A 155 -4.59 -3.91 -5.06
C LEU A 155 -4.91 -3.48 -3.63
N PHE A 156 -4.01 -2.73 -2.99
CA PHE A 156 -4.13 -2.37 -1.56
C PHE A 156 -4.23 -0.86 -1.30
N GLY A 157 -4.08 -0.03 -2.32
CA GLY A 157 -3.91 1.42 -2.21
C GLY A 157 -2.44 1.83 -1.99
N PRO A 158 -2.13 3.14 -2.13
CA PRO A 158 -0.79 3.67 -1.91
C PRO A 158 -0.36 3.56 -0.43
N THR A 159 0.91 3.82 -0.16
CA THR A 159 1.45 3.88 1.21
C THR A 159 1.45 5.33 1.70
N ARG A 160 1.46 5.53 3.02
CA ARG A 160 1.60 6.88 3.60
C ARG A 160 2.92 7.57 3.22
N TYR A 161 3.96 6.78 3.00
CA TYR A 161 5.31 7.28 2.71
C TYR A 161 5.37 7.96 1.34
N GLN A 162 4.56 7.49 0.39
CA GLN A 162 4.44 8.12 -0.93
C GLN A 162 3.83 9.53 -0.81
N TRP A 163 2.85 9.74 0.08
CA TRP A 163 2.33 11.07 0.39
C TRP A 163 3.37 11.93 1.13
N ASP A 164 3.96 11.39 2.20
CA ASP A 164 4.88 12.12 3.07
C ASP A 164 6.12 12.65 2.30
N GLN A 165 6.55 11.95 1.24
CA GLN A 165 7.70 12.30 0.42
C GLN A 165 7.33 13.02 -0.89
N GLY A 166 6.04 13.23 -1.19
CA GLY A 166 5.60 13.80 -2.47
C GLY A 166 5.97 12.93 -3.68
N PHE A 167 5.93 11.61 -3.54
CA PHE A 167 6.39 10.64 -4.55
C PHE A 167 5.65 10.79 -5.89
N PHE A 168 4.32 10.83 -5.86
CA PHE A 168 3.51 10.98 -7.07
C PHE A 168 3.58 12.40 -7.62
N GLN A 169 3.53 13.41 -6.75
CA GLN A 169 3.72 14.81 -7.12
C GLN A 169 5.02 15.02 -7.91
N ALA A 170 6.14 14.49 -7.44
CA ALA A 170 7.43 14.64 -8.11
C ALA A 170 7.47 14.00 -9.50
N GLU A 171 6.80 12.86 -9.70
CA GLU A 171 6.68 12.23 -11.02
C GLU A 171 5.75 13.02 -11.96
N ILE A 172 4.64 13.53 -11.44
CA ILE A 172 3.72 14.40 -12.19
C ILE A 172 4.49 15.64 -12.67
N ASP A 173 5.17 16.34 -11.76
CA ASP A 173 5.97 17.53 -12.08
C ASP A 173 7.02 17.21 -13.13
N LYS A 174 7.74 16.09 -12.99
CA LYS A 174 8.73 15.64 -13.98
C LYS A 174 8.12 15.43 -15.37
N ARG A 175 6.95 14.79 -15.48
CA ARG A 175 6.26 14.56 -16.76
C ARG A 175 5.77 15.86 -17.39
N VAL A 176 5.23 16.76 -16.58
CA VAL A 176 4.80 18.09 -17.04
C VAL A 176 5.99 18.88 -17.54
N GLN A 177 7.10 18.95 -16.79
CA GLN A 177 8.30 19.67 -17.20
C GLN A 177 8.92 19.08 -18.48
N SER A 178 8.92 17.75 -18.64
CA SER A 178 9.35 17.11 -19.90
C SER A 178 8.47 17.55 -21.08
N SER A 179 7.15 17.56 -20.90
CA SER A 179 6.20 18.00 -21.93
C SER A 179 6.37 19.48 -22.30
N LEU A 180 6.62 20.34 -21.31
CA LEU A 180 6.92 21.76 -21.55
C LEU A 180 8.24 21.95 -22.30
N ALA A 181 9.27 21.16 -21.99
CA ALA A 181 10.55 21.17 -22.69
C ALA A 181 10.44 20.71 -24.16
N GLU A 182 9.46 19.87 -24.47
CA GLU A 182 9.09 19.49 -25.84
C GLU A 182 8.31 20.59 -26.60
N GLY A 183 8.02 21.72 -25.95
CA GLY A 183 7.33 22.86 -26.54
C GLY A 183 5.81 22.81 -26.44
N LYS A 184 5.24 21.86 -25.69
CA LYS A 184 3.79 21.82 -25.40
C LYS A 184 3.41 23.00 -24.50
N SER A 185 2.18 23.47 -24.65
CA SER A 185 1.58 24.42 -23.72
C SER A 185 1.32 23.78 -22.34
N LEU A 186 1.08 24.60 -21.31
CA LEU A 186 0.72 24.10 -19.98
C LEU A 186 -0.54 23.22 -19.99
N SER A 187 -1.58 23.61 -20.73
CA SER A 187 -2.83 22.83 -20.84
C SER A 187 -2.56 21.47 -21.50
N GLU A 188 -1.79 21.44 -22.60
CA GLU A 188 -1.42 20.18 -23.25
C GLU A 188 -0.56 19.30 -22.33
N ALA A 189 0.43 19.88 -21.64
CA ALA A 189 1.31 19.16 -20.73
C ALA A 189 0.53 18.49 -19.59
N TRP A 190 -0.35 19.24 -18.90
CA TRP A 190 -1.20 18.70 -17.84
C TRP A 190 -2.24 17.72 -18.35
N SER A 191 -2.75 17.90 -19.57
CA SER A 191 -3.69 16.95 -20.21
C SER A 191 -3.05 15.61 -20.54
N THR A 192 -1.71 15.50 -20.57
CA THR A 192 -1.02 14.21 -20.75
C THR A 192 -0.90 13.39 -19.46
N ILE A 193 -1.21 13.97 -18.30
CA ILE A 193 -1.11 13.28 -17.01
C ILE A 193 -2.27 12.29 -16.87
N PRO A 194 -2.00 11.00 -16.62
CA PRO A 194 -3.07 10.03 -16.40
C PRO A 194 -3.86 10.37 -15.12
N GLU A 195 -5.20 10.33 -15.19
CA GLU A 195 -6.05 10.57 -14.02
C GLU A 195 -5.73 9.62 -12.86
N LYS A 196 -5.37 8.36 -13.16
CA LYS A 196 -4.94 7.37 -12.16
C LYS A 196 -3.69 7.84 -11.38
N LEU A 197 -2.74 8.50 -12.06
CA LEU A 197 -1.54 9.04 -11.41
C LEU A 197 -1.89 10.25 -10.54
N ALA A 198 -2.71 11.17 -11.06
CA ALA A 198 -3.20 12.31 -10.29
C ALA A 198 -4.00 11.85 -9.06
N PHE A 199 -4.77 10.78 -9.17
CA PHE A 199 -5.59 10.27 -8.06
C PHE A 199 -4.73 9.67 -6.94
N TYR A 200 -3.58 9.06 -7.25
CA TYR A 200 -2.64 8.67 -6.20
C TYR A 200 -2.04 9.86 -5.44
N ASP A 201 -1.98 11.04 -6.06
CA ASP A 201 -1.51 12.29 -5.46
C ASP A 201 -2.60 13.06 -4.69
N TYR A 202 -3.53 12.33 -4.07
CA TYR A 202 -4.62 12.83 -3.25
C TYR A 202 -4.59 12.18 -1.86
N ILE A 203 -4.61 12.99 -0.79
CA ILE A 203 -4.45 12.52 0.59
C ILE A 203 -5.60 11.62 1.06
N GLY A 204 -6.78 11.67 0.44
CA GLY A 204 -7.86 10.74 0.78
C GLY A 204 -7.49 9.28 0.50
N ASN A 205 -6.53 9.05 -0.40
CA ASN A 205 -5.97 7.73 -0.68
C ASN A 205 -4.86 7.30 0.28
N ASN A 206 -4.40 8.18 1.17
CA ASN A 206 -3.37 7.85 2.16
C ASN A 206 -3.98 6.96 3.28
N PRO A 207 -3.48 5.73 3.49
CA PRO A 207 -4.05 4.80 4.48
C PRO A 207 -3.96 5.31 5.92
N ALA A 208 -3.13 6.32 6.19
CA ALA A 208 -2.96 6.93 7.51
C ALA A 208 -3.95 8.08 7.81
N LYS A 209 -5.03 8.24 7.05
CA LYS A 209 -6.11 9.24 7.27
C LYS A 209 -7.42 8.68 7.81
N GLY A 210 -7.50 7.38 8.06
CA GLY A 210 -8.70 6.73 8.59
C GLY A 210 -8.97 6.98 10.08
N GLY A 211 -9.90 6.22 10.65
CA GLY A 211 -10.17 6.19 12.08
C GLY A 211 -10.76 4.84 12.50
N LEU A 212 -10.45 4.39 13.72
CA LEU A 212 -10.77 3.03 14.20
C LEU A 212 -12.25 2.65 14.07
N PHE A 213 -13.16 3.60 14.27
CA PHE A 213 -14.60 3.38 14.19
C PHE A 213 -15.23 3.94 12.92
N ARG A 214 -14.42 4.41 11.97
CA ARG A 214 -14.88 4.85 10.65
C ARG A 214 -14.90 3.63 9.72
N SER A 215 -15.95 2.82 9.85
CA SER A 215 -16.09 1.56 9.12
C SER A 215 -16.51 1.75 7.66
N GLY A 216 -16.27 0.72 6.85
CA GLY A 216 -16.72 0.65 5.47
C GLY A 216 -15.65 1.11 4.46
N PRO A 217 -16.01 1.11 3.16
CA PRO A 217 -15.12 1.52 2.07
C PRO A 217 -14.76 3.00 2.16
N MET A 218 -13.64 3.37 1.54
CA MET A 218 -13.19 4.76 1.44
C MET A 218 -14.27 5.66 0.83
N ASP A 219 -14.99 5.17 -0.17
CA ASP A 219 -16.09 5.86 -0.86
C ASP A 219 -17.22 6.33 0.07
N ASN A 220 -17.43 5.70 1.23
CA ASN A 220 -18.41 6.18 2.23
C ASN A 220 -17.95 7.48 2.92
N GLY A 221 -16.69 7.87 2.73
CA GLY A 221 -16.08 9.09 3.24
C GLY A 221 -16.20 10.25 2.28
N ASP A 222 -15.20 10.42 1.44
CA ASP A 222 -15.11 11.50 0.46
C ASP A 222 -16.08 11.35 -0.72
N GLY A 223 -16.45 10.12 -1.08
CA GLY A 223 -17.41 9.80 -2.13
C GLY A 223 -16.81 8.91 -3.21
N ILE A 224 -17.60 8.57 -4.22
CA ILE A 224 -17.10 7.87 -5.41
C ILE A 224 -16.44 8.91 -6.31
N ALA A 225 -15.15 8.76 -6.60
CA ALA A 225 -14.43 9.67 -7.52
C ALA A 225 -15.04 9.59 -8.94
N VAL A 226 -15.38 10.74 -9.51
CA VAL A 226 -16.06 10.85 -10.82
C VAL A 226 -15.08 11.25 -11.92
N GLY A 227 -14.23 12.25 -11.66
CA GLY A 227 -13.30 12.78 -12.64
C GLY A 227 -12.29 13.74 -12.03
N TRP A 228 -11.14 13.90 -12.68
CA TRP A 228 -10.12 14.87 -12.28
C TRP A 228 -10.50 16.26 -12.77
N LEU A 229 -10.50 17.26 -11.87
CA LEU A 229 -10.84 18.64 -12.23
C LEU A 229 -9.71 19.38 -12.93
N GLY A 230 -8.52 18.81 -12.98
CA GLY A 230 -7.32 19.47 -13.48
C GLY A 230 -6.44 20.04 -12.37
N HIS A 231 -5.22 20.40 -12.74
CA HIS A 231 -4.25 20.97 -11.83
C HIS A 231 -4.53 22.46 -11.59
N ALA A 232 -4.66 22.85 -10.33
CA ALA A 232 -4.98 24.21 -9.92
C ALA A 232 -3.72 25.06 -9.69
N VAL A 233 -3.46 26.01 -10.58
CA VAL A 233 -2.38 27.00 -10.45
C VAL A 233 -2.94 28.28 -9.84
N PHE A 234 -2.36 28.70 -8.72
CA PHE A 234 -2.74 29.94 -8.04
C PHE A 234 -1.75 31.04 -8.37
N GLU A 235 -2.22 32.25 -8.63
CA GLU A 235 -1.37 33.42 -8.89
C GLU A 235 -1.81 34.59 -8.02
N ASP A 236 -0.86 35.43 -7.59
CA ASP A 236 -1.21 36.71 -6.97
C ASP A 236 -1.48 37.80 -8.01
N SER A 237 -1.90 38.99 -7.55
CA SER A 237 -2.14 40.15 -8.42
C SER A 237 -0.90 40.65 -9.18
N LYS A 238 0.29 40.14 -8.87
CA LYS A 238 1.55 40.43 -9.57
C LYS A 238 1.95 39.33 -10.55
N GLY A 239 1.10 38.31 -10.75
CA GLY A 239 1.35 37.16 -11.63
C GLY A 239 2.39 36.19 -11.06
N ARG A 240 2.63 36.19 -9.75
CA ARG A 240 3.53 35.22 -9.11
C ARG A 240 2.75 33.96 -8.77
N GLU A 241 3.24 32.83 -9.24
CA GLU A 241 2.69 31.52 -8.88
C GLU A 241 2.83 31.26 -7.37
N LEU A 242 1.75 30.71 -6.80
CA LEU A 242 1.60 30.37 -5.41
C LEU A 242 1.25 28.89 -5.25
N PHE A 243 1.82 28.27 -4.22
CA PHE A 243 1.64 26.87 -3.89
C PHE A 243 0.88 26.73 -2.58
N VAL A 244 -0.18 25.93 -2.58
CA VAL A 244 -0.90 25.61 -1.35
C VAL A 244 -0.08 24.63 -0.53
N ARG A 245 0.18 24.96 0.75
CA ARG A 245 0.85 24.03 1.67
C ARG A 245 -0.06 22.83 1.93
N ARG A 246 0.37 21.65 1.46
CA ARG A 246 -0.36 20.38 1.65
C ARG A 246 -0.51 19.98 3.12
N MET A 247 -1.59 19.27 3.44
CA MET A 247 -1.86 18.73 4.78
C MET A 247 -0.88 17.60 5.10
N PRO A 248 -0.10 17.69 6.20
CA PRO A 248 0.70 16.55 6.66
C PRO A 248 -0.20 15.46 7.25
N THR A 249 0.26 14.21 7.19
CA THR A 249 -0.51 13.02 7.61
C THR A 249 -1.10 13.12 9.03
N PHE A 250 -0.39 13.74 9.98
CA PHE A 250 -0.80 13.81 11.39
C PHE A 250 -2.02 14.70 11.65
N PHE A 251 -2.32 15.67 10.78
CA PHE A 251 -3.34 16.67 11.06
C PHE A 251 -4.72 16.23 10.57
N GLU A 252 -5.73 16.33 11.43
CA GLU A 252 -7.15 16.19 11.02
C GLU A 252 -7.67 17.46 10.34
N THR A 253 -7.23 18.63 10.81
CA THR A 253 -7.53 19.93 10.23
C THR A 253 -6.23 20.70 10.01
N PHE A 254 -6.12 21.44 8.90
CA PHE A 254 -4.90 22.17 8.57
C PHE A 254 -5.26 23.55 8.00
N PRO A 255 -4.51 24.64 8.30
CA PRO A 255 -4.81 25.96 7.77
C PRO A 255 -4.43 26.08 6.29
N VAL A 256 -5.19 26.90 5.54
CA VAL A 256 -4.88 27.20 4.14
C VAL A 256 -3.84 28.30 4.08
N LEU A 257 -2.64 27.94 3.61
CA LEU A 257 -1.50 28.83 3.41
C LEU A 257 -1.02 28.69 1.98
N LEU A 258 -0.81 29.81 1.30
CA LEU A 258 -0.23 29.89 -0.03
C LEU A 258 1.15 30.52 0.08
N VAL A 259 2.16 29.79 -0.38
CA VAL A 259 3.57 30.21 -0.38
C VAL A 259 4.06 30.44 -1.80
N ASP A 260 5.04 31.31 -2.00
CA ASP A 260 5.75 31.34 -3.28
C ASP A 260 6.78 30.19 -3.37
N LYS A 261 7.47 30.11 -4.51
CA LYS A 261 8.53 29.11 -4.77
C LYS A 261 9.67 29.11 -3.75
N ASP A 262 9.88 30.23 -3.05
CA ASP A 262 10.94 30.39 -2.04
C ASP A 262 10.43 30.04 -0.62
N GLY A 263 9.17 29.59 -0.51
CA GLY A 263 8.54 29.21 0.75
C GLY A 263 8.00 30.39 1.57
N VAL A 264 7.96 31.61 1.00
CA VAL A 264 7.45 32.79 1.70
C VAL A 264 5.93 32.84 1.60
N VAL A 265 5.25 33.00 2.74
CA VAL A 265 3.79 33.12 2.79
C VAL A 265 3.33 34.38 2.06
N ARG A 266 2.45 34.21 1.07
CA ARG A 266 1.90 35.30 0.25
C ARG A 266 0.40 35.46 0.36
N ALA A 267 -0.35 34.39 0.64
CA ALA A 267 -1.77 34.48 0.92
C ALA A 267 -2.22 33.43 1.95
N ASP A 268 -3.31 33.69 2.65
CA ASP A 268 -3.93 32.78 3.60
C ASP A 268 -5.46 32.91 3.64
N VAL A 269 -6.09 31.98 4.36
CA VAL A 269 -7.48 32.12 4.81
C VAL A 269 -7.45 32.44 6.31
N PRO A 270 -7.53 33.72 6.70
CA PRO A 270 -7.28 34.13 8.07
C PRO A 270 -8.42 33.69 8.99
N PHE A 271 -8.06 33.23 10.19
CA PHE A 271 -9.05 32.89 11.23
C PHE A 271 -9.71 34.17 11.80
N ARG A 272 -8.90 35.14 12.26
CA ARG A 272 -9.37 36.47 12.66
C ARG A 272 -9.14 37.46 11.52
N ARG A 273 -10.17 38.24 11.18
CA ARG A 273 -10.12 39.17 10.04
C ARG A 273 -9.63 40.58 10.39
N ALA A 274 -9.63 40.96 11.68
CA ALA A 274 -9.39 42.33 12.13
C ALA A 274 -8.03 42.92 11.69
N GLU A 275 -6.99 42.08 11.64
CA GLU A 275 -5.63 42.48 11.23
C GLU A 275 -5.11 41.61 10.08
N SER A 276 -6.02 41.08 9.25
CA SER A 276 -5.63 40.30 8.08
C SER A 276 -4.77 41.14 7.14
N LYS A 277 -3.64 40.58 6.70
CA LYS A 277 -2.73 41.19 5.72
C LYS A 277 -2.56 40.34 4.45
N TYR A 278 -2.92 39.06 4.53
CA TYR A 278 -2.65 38.07 3.49
C TYR A 278 -3.94 37.43 2.95
N SER A 279 -5.12 38.00 3.24
CA SER A 279 -6.35 37.43 2.71
C SER A 279 -6.36 37.40 1.17
N VAL A 280 -6.99 36.36 0.63
CA VAL A 280 -7.25 36.19 -0.81
C VAL A 280 -7.76 37.48 -1.46
N GLU A 281 -8.66 38.21 -0.79
CA GLU A 281 -9.20 39.49 -1.26
C GLU A 281 -8.15 40.60 -1.34
N GLN A 282 -7.31 40.74 -0.31
CA GLN A 282 -6.30 41.80 -0.24
C GLN A 282 -5.14 41.57 -1.22
N VAL A 283 -4.76 40.31 -1.41
CA VAL A 283 -3.66 39.91 -2.28
C VAL A 283 -4.10 39.86 -3.75
N GLY A 284 -5.41 39.67 -3.99
CA GLY A 284 -5.98 39.55 -5.32
C GLY A 284 -5.55 38.23 -5.98
N VAL A 285 -5.65 37.12 -5.25
CA VAL A 285 -5.30 35.79 -5.77
C VAL A 285 -6.29 35.41 -6.88
N THR A 286 -5.83 34.66 -7.87
CA THR A 286 -6.65 33.98 -8.89
C THR A 286 -6.29 32.50 -8.91
N VAL A 287 -7.16 31.67 -9.50
CA VAL A 287 -6.83 30.26 -9.77
C VAL A 287 -7.18 29.93 -11.21
N LYS A 288 -6.28 29.22 -11.88
CA LYS A 288 -6.45 28.71 -13.24
C LYS A 288 -6.20 27.22 -13.28
N PHE A 289 -7.05 26.49 -14.01
CA PHE A 289 -6.97 25.05 -14.13
C PHE A 289 -6.31 24.65 -15.46
N TYR A 290 -5.53 23.57 -15.40
CA TYR A 290 -4.87 22.97 -16.56
C TYR A 290 -5.08 21.45 -16.55
N GLY A 291 -5.48 20.89 -17.69
CA GLY A 291 -5.94 19.51 -17.79
C GLY A 291 -7.27 19.25 -17.08
N GLY A 292 -7.75 18.01 -17.14
CA GLY A 292 -9.00 17.60 -16.50
C GLY A 292 -10.24 18.35 -16.99
N GLU A 293 -11.31 18.30 -16.20
CA GLU A 293 -12.61 18.87 -16.57
C GLU A 293 -12.62 20.41 -16.67
N LEU A 294 -11.81 21.10 -15.86
CA LEU A 294 -11.79 22.57 -15.80
C LEU A 294 -10.66 23.18 -16.63
N ASP A 295 -10.09 22.45 -17.60
CA ASP A 295 -8.97 22.96 -18.39
C ASP A 295 -9.25 24.34 -19.01
N GLY A 296 -8.31 25.26 -18.83
CA GLY A 296 -8.40 26.64 -19.33
C GLY A 296 -9.34 27.55 -18.55
N VAL A 297 -10.12 27.04 -17.59
CA VAL A 297 -11.03 27.83 -16.76
C VAL A 297 -10.24 28.61 -15.70
N SER A 298 -10.59 29.88 -15.51
CA SER A 298 -10.00 30.75 -14.49
C SER A 298 -11.06 31.37 -13.60
N PHE A 299 -10.80 31.42 -12.30
CA PHE A 299 -11.67 32.02 -11.30
C PHE A 299 -10.95 33.17 -10.58
N ASN A 300 -11.68 34.26 -10.35
CA ASN A 300 -11.21 35.43 -9.63
C ASN A 300 -12.09 35.77 -8.41
N ASP A 301 -13.21 35.06 -8.21
CA ASP A 301 -14.08 35.31 -7.08
C ASP A 301 -13.47 34.70 -5.79
N PRO A 302 -13.32 35.49 -4.71
CA PRO A 302 -12.63 35.01 -3.51
C PRO A 302 -13.27 33.78 -2.86
N ALA A 303 -14.57 33.57 -3.02
CA ALA A 303 -15.27 32.43 -2.44
C ALA A 303 -14.85 31.11 -3.10
N THR A 304 -14.82 31.08 -4.44
CA THR A 304 -14.41 29.92 -5.24
C THR A 304 -12.92 29.65 -5.12
N ILE A 305 -12.09 30.69 -5.09
CA ILE A 305 -10.64 30.52 -4.86
C ILE A 305 -10.38 29.86 -3.51
N LYS A 306 -11.03 30.34 -2.45
CA LYS A 306 -10.91 29.73 -1.11
C LYS A 306 -11.41 28.29 -1.09
N LYS A 307 -12.46 27.97 -1.87
CA LYS A 307 -12.97 26.60 -2.04
C LYS A 307 -11.89 25.71 -2.65
N TYR A 308 -11.29 26.09 -3.78
CA TYR A 308 -10.26 25.29 -4.42
C TYR A 308 -8.94 25.25 -3.64
N ALA A 309 -8.53 26.33 -2.98
CA ALA A 309 -7.36 26.32 -2.11
C ALA A 309 -7.50 25.34 -0.93
N ARG A 310 -8.70 25.22 -0.33
CA ARG A 310 -8.98 24.18 0.68
C ARG A 310 -8.86 22.76 0.12
N ARG A 311 -9.19 22.56 -1.16
CA ARG A 311 -9.13 21.25 -1.80
C ARG A 311 -7.70 20.91 -2.23
N ALA A 312 -6.96 21.88 -2.79
CA ALA A 312 -5.55 21.74 -3.16
C ALA A 312 -4.65 21.43 -1.95
N GLN A 313 -5.07 21.80 -0.73
CA GLN A 313 -4.40 21.37 0.49
C GLN A 313 -4.35 19.83 0.64
N LEU A 314 -5.31 19.14 0.04
CA LEU A 314 -5.44 17.68 0.06
C LEU A 314 -4.70 17.01 -1.12
N GLY A 315 -4.01 17.76 -1.98
CA GLY A 315 -3.37 17.25 -3.19
C GLY A 315 -4.17 17.59 -4.45
N GLU A 316 -4.14 16.70 -5.44
CA GLU A 316 -4.91 16.83 -6.67
C GLU A 316 -6.43 16.84 -6.42
N ILE A 317 -7.18 17.52 -7.28
CA ILE A 317 -8.59 17.84 -7.05
C ILE A 317 -9.51 16.99 -7.94
N PHE A 318 -10.39 16.22 -7.31
CA PHE A 318 -11.32 15.31 -8.00
C PHE A 318 -12.78 15.64 -7.71
N GLU A 319 -13.69 15.50 -8.67
CA GLU A 319 -15.12 15.47 -8.37
C GLU A 319 -15.50 14.15 -7.67
N PHE A 320 -16.42 14.22 -6.71
CA PHE A 320 -16.92 13.06 -5.97
C PHE A 320 -18.44 13.03 -5.93
N ASP A 321 -19.03 11.89 -6.26
CA ASP A 321 -20.43 11.57 -6.00
C ASP A 321 -20.57 11.08 -4.56
N ARG A 322 -21.21 11.92 -3.73
CA ARG A 322 -21.52 11.61 -2.33
C ARG A 322 -22.98 11.19 -2.14
N ALA A 323 -23.83 11.37 -3.15
CA ALA A 323 -25.26 11.10 -3.03
C ALA A 323 -25.53 9.59 -3.06
N THR A 324 -24.82 8.84 -3.92
CA THR A 324 -25.03 7.40 -4.10
C THR A 324 -24.85 6.61 -2.82
N LEU A 325 -23.82 6.93 -2.00
CA LEU A 325 -23.51 6.22 -0.76
C LEU A 325 -23.86 7.01 0.51
N GLN A 326 -24.46 8.20 0.36
CA GLN A 326 -24.68 9.15 1.46
C GLN A 326 -23.38 9.45 2.22
N SER A 327 -22.28 9.64 1.48
CA SER A 327 -20.93 9.72 2.03
C SER A 327 -20.78 10.92 2.97
N ASP A 328 -20.22 10.67 4.16
CA ASP A 328 -20.23 11.61 5.29
C ASP A 328 -19.18 12.73 5.20
N GLY A 329 -18.23 12.63 4.29
CA GLY A 329 -17.15 13.60 4.08
C GLY A 329 -15.97 13.40 5.03
N VAL A 330 -15.86 12.23 5.67
CA VAL A 330 -14.79 11.91 6.62
C VAL A 330 -13.94 10.74 6.11
N PHE A 331 -12.62 10.93 6.04
CA PHE A 331 -11.70 9.92 5.53
C PHE A 331 -11.73 8.60 6.30
N ARG A 332 -11.56 7.51 5.56
CA ARG A 332 -11.44 6.12 6.02
C ARG A 332 -10.09 5.55 5.58
N SER A 333 -9.68 4.44 6.19
CA SER A 333 -8.46 3.74 5.80
C SER A 333 -8.73 2.73 4.68
N SER A 334 -7.70 2.39 3.92
CA SER A 334 -7.76 1.39 2.85
C SER A 334 -7.58 -0.04 3.40
N PRO A 335 -7.76 -1.09 2.58
CA PRO A 335 -7.41 -2.45 2.96
C PRO A 335 -5.97 -2.60 3.47
N ARG A 336 -5.02 -1.80 2.96
CA ARG A 336 -3.63 -1.76 3.46
C ARG A 336 -3.59 -1.43 4.95
N GLY A 337 -4.29 -0.37 5.37
CA GLY A 337 -4.31 0.05 6.77
C GLY A 337 -5.03 -0.94 7.68
N TRP A 338 -6.16 -1.48 7.24
CA TRP A 338 -6.89 -2.50 8.01
C TRP A 338 -6.11 -3.82 8.14
N PHE A 339 -5.46 -4.29 7.08
CA PHE A 339 -4.61 -5.48 7.12
C PHE A 339 -3.42 -5.30 8.06
N THR A 340 -2.75 -4.14 8.03
CA THR A 340 -1.63 -3.86 8.93
C THR A 340 -2.06 -3.82 10.40
N PHE A 341 -3.29 -3.39 10.68
CA PHE A 341 -3.82 -3.29 12.05
C PHE A 341 -4.27 -4.64 12.64
N GLY A 342 -4.91 -5.50 11.85
CA GLY A 342 -5.51 -6.76 12.30
C GLY A 342 -4.49 -7.86 12.59
#